data_AF-A0A9X2YF13-F1
#
_entry.id   AF-A0A9X2YF13-F1
#
_cell.length_a   1.000
_cell.length_b   1.000
_cell.length_c   1.000
_cell.angle_alpha   90.00
_cell.angle_beta   90.00
_cell.angle_gamma   90.00
#
_symmetry.space_group_name_H-M   'P 1'
#
loop_
_entity.id
_entity.type
_entity.pdbx_description
1 polymer ?
#
loop_
_entity_poly.entity_id
_entity_poly.type
_entity_poly.pdbx_seq_one_letter_code
_entity_poly.pdbx_strand_id
1 'polypeptide(L)' 'MTKYSTIVVGTDGSETSLRLVDKAAALAAESDARLIVASAFTPAHHDGGAPEPDQPHNINYR' A
#
# COMPACT_ATOMS: atom_id res chain seq x y z
N MET A 1 -19.69 -1.25 -24.40
CA MET A 1 -18.54 -0.87 -23.54
C MET A 1 -17.95 -2.16 -22.98
N THR A 2 -16.63 -2.34 -23.03
CA THR A 2 -15.95 -3.48 -22.41
C THR A 2 -15.92 -3.28 -20.91
N LYS A 3 -16.58 -4.16 -20.15
CA LYS A 3 -16.52 -4.18 -18.69
C LYS A 3 -15.17 -4.78 -18.27
N TYR A 4 -14.47 -4.13 -17.35
CA TYR A 4 -13.28 -4.74 -16.74
C TYR A 4 -13.71 -5.96 -15.93
N SER A 5 -12.98 -7.07 -16.04
CA SER A 5 -13.21 -8.25 -15.20
C SER A 5 -12.37 -8.24 -13.92
N THR A 6 -11.23 -7.55 -13.95
CA THR A 6 -10.33 -7.41 -12.80
C THR A 6 -9.64 -6.05 -12.85
N ILE A 7 -9.55 -5.41 -11.69
CA ILE A 7 -8.85 -4.14 -11.49
C ILE A 7 -7.81 -4.37 -10.39
N VAL A 8 -6.56 -4.01 -10.66
CA VAL A 8 -5.46 -4.11 -9.72
C VAL A 8 -4.97 -2.70 -9.38
N VAL A 9 -4.84 -2.39 -8.09
CA VAL A 9 -4.34 -1.10 -7.61
C VAL A 9 -3.24 -1.31 -6.57
N GLY A 10 -2.16 -0.54 -6.68
CA GLY A 10 -1.06 -0.53 -5.72
C GLY A 10 -1.22 0.58 -4.69
N THR A 11 -0.83 0.32 -3.45
CA THR A 11 -0.70 1.34 -2.41
C THR A 11 0.60 1.16 -1.63
N ASP A 12 1.28 2.26 -1.33
CA ASP A 12 2.43 2.33 -0.42
C ASP A 12 2.04 2.90 0.97
N GLY A 13 0.74 3.12 1.20
CA GLY A 13 0.20 3.72 2.42
C GLY A 13 0.19 5.25 2.41
N SER A 14 0.71 5.91 1.37
CA SER A 14 0.61 7.37 1.24
C SER A 14 -0.83 7.81 0.97
N GLU A 15 -1.21 9.00 1.44
CA GLU A 15 -2.52 9.60 1.18
C GLU A 15 -2.90 9.64 -0.31
N THR A 16 -1.93 9.92 -1.18
CA THR A 16 -2.14 9.94 -2.62
C THR A 16 -2.43 8.55 -3.17
N SER A 17 -1.75 7.52 -2.68
CA SER A 17 -2.01 6.14 -3.08
C SER A 17 -3.35 5.62 -2.57
N LEU A 18 -3.79 6.02 -1.37
CA LEU A 18 -5.10 5.65 -0.82
C LEU A 18 -6.24 6.24 -1.66
N ARG A 19 -6.09 7.48 -2.15
CA ARG A 19 -7.04 8.06 -3.11
C ARG A 19 -7.14 7.29 -4.43
N LEU A 20 -6.08 6.59 -4.84
CA LEU A 20 -6.13 5.70 -6.01
C LEU A 20 -6.93 4.44 -5.70
N VAL A 21 -6.82 3.90 -4.48
CA VAL A 21 -7.62 2.75 -4.03
C VAL A 21 -9.10 3.09 -4.07
N ASP A 22 -9.50 4.27 -3.58
CA ASP A 22 -10.90 4.72 -3.61
C ASP A 22 -11.47 4.76 -5.04
N LYS A 23 -10.70 5.32 -5.98
CA LYS A 23 -11.11 5.39 -7.40
C LYS A 23 -11.20 4.01 -8.04
N ALA A 24 -10.24 3.13 -7.74
CA ALA A 24 -10.25 1.76 -8.26
C ALA A 24 -11.44 0.95 -7.73
N ALA A 25 -11.83 1.16 -6.47
CA ALA A 25 -13.00 0.54 -5.88
C ALA A 25 -14.30 0.99 -6.53
N ALA A 26 -14.47 2.29 -6.79
CA ALA A 26 -15.63 2.81 -7.51
C ALA A 26 -15.75 2.19 -8.91
N LEU A 27 -14.65 2.16 -9.67
CA LEU A 27 -14.63 1.59 -11.01
C LEU A 27 -14.90 0.08 -11.01
N ALA A 28 -14.43 -0.64 -9.99
CA ALA A 28 -14.68 -2.07 -9.84
C ALA A 28 -16.17 -2.35 -9.56
N ALA A 29 -16.80 -1.54 -8.71
CA ALA A 29 -18.23 -1.64 -8.42
C ALA A 29 -19.09 -1.37 -9.66
N GLU A 30 -18.79 -0.32 -10.42
CA GLU A 30 -19.48 -0.03 -11.69
C GLU A 30 -19.29 -1.17 -12.71
N SER A 31 -18.11 -1.78 -12.72
CA SER A 31 -17.76 -2.83 -13.66
C SER A 31 -18.19 -4.23 -13.22
N ASP A 32 -18.68 -4.43 -11.99
CA ASP A 32 -18.80 -5.77 -11.38
C ASP A 32 -17.48 -6.58 -11.53
N ALA A 33 -16.36 -5.88 -11.31
CA ALA A 33 -15.02 -6.42 -11.50
C ALA A 33 -14.43 -6.89 -10.16
N ARG A 34 -13.56 -7.89 -10.21
CA ARG A 34 -12.73 -8.25 -9.07
C ARG A 34 -11.71 -7.14 -8.78
N LEU A 35 -11.71 -6.58 -7.58
CA LEU A 35 -10.68 -5.65 -7.13
C LEU A 35 -9.56 -6.39 -6.39
N ILE A 36 -8.30 -6.11 -6.75
CA ILE A 36 -7.10 -6.59 -6.06
C ILE A 36 -6.30 -5.37 -5.59
N VAL A 37 -6.07 -5.27 -4.28
CA VAL A 37 -5.23 -4.22 -3.68
C VAL A 37 -3.89 -4.82 -3.30
N ALA A 38 -2.82 -4.34 -3.93
CA ALA A 38 -1.45 -4.74 -3.63
C ALA A 38 -0.79 -3.66 -2.75
N SER A 39 -0.39 -4.04 -1.52
CA SER A 39 0.23 -3.11 -0.58
C SER A 39 1.73 -3.33 -0.48
N ALA A 40 2.51 -2.27 -0.71
CA ALA A 40 3.92 -2.19 -0.35
C ALA A 40 4.13 -1.55 1.04
N PHE A 41 3.06 -1.08 1.69
CA PHE A 41 3.11 -0.60 3.06
C PHE A 41 3.43 -1.77 4.01
N THR A 42 4.60 -1.70 4.65
CA THR A 42 4.96 -2.56 5.77
C THR A 42 4.79 -1.72 7.03
N PRO A 43 3.95 -2.11 8.01
CA PRO A 43 3.89 -1.39 9.28
C PRO A 43 5.30 -1.33 9.86
N ALA A 44 5.77 -0.15 10.22
CA ALA A 44 7.00 -0.04 11.00
C ALA A 44 6.82 -0.92 12.24
N HIS A 45 7.75 -1.87 12.43
CA HIS A 45 7.85 -2.62 13.66
C HIS A 45 7.85 -1.58 14.79
N HIS A 46 6.84 -1.61 15.66
CA HIS A 46 6.88 -0.78 16.86
C HIS A 46 8.14 -1.20 17.63
N ASP A 47 9.15 -0.34 17.66
CA ASP A 47 10.34 -0.48 18.51
C ASP A 47 9.94 -0.28 19.98
N GLY A 48 9.13 -1.22 20.50
CA GLY A 48 8.83 -1.38 21.92
C GLY A 48 9.70 -2.45 22.59
N GLY A 49 10.60 -3.08 21.83
CA GLY A 49 11.66 -3.94 22.35
C GLY A 49 12.94 -3.12 22.50
N ALA A 50 13.69 -3.34 23.57
CA ALA A 50 14.98 -2.72 23.78
C ALA A 50 15.86 -2.89 22.52
N PRO A 51 16.67 -1.89 22.13
CA PRO A 51 17.55 -2.00 20.97
C PRO A 51 18.46 -3.22 21.12
N GLU A 52 18.59 -4.02 20.06
CA GLU A 52 19.70 -4.97 19.96
C GLU A 52 21.01 -4.16 20.04
N PRO A 53 21.96 -4.54 20.92
CA PRO A 53 23.12 -3.70 21.28
C PRO A 53 24.04 -3.37 20.10
N ASP A 54 23.89 -4.09 18.99
CA ASP A 54 24.74 -4.10 17.82
C ASP A 54 24.07 -3.49 16.58
N GLN A 55 22.89 -2.86 16.72
CA GLN A 55 22.25 -2.14 15.62
C GLN A 55 22.85 -0.72 15.47
N PRO A 56 23.58 -0.41 14.37
CA PRO A 56 24.15 0.91 14.18
C PRO A 56 23.04 1.93 13.89
N HIS A 57 22.84 2.86 14.82
CA HIS A 57 21.98 4.01 14.60
C HIS A 57 22.62 4.98 13.60
N ASN A 58 21.83 5.47 12.64
CA ASN A 58 22.10 6.67 11.85
C ASN A 58 23.24 6.56 10.81
N ILE A 59 23.08 5.71 9.79
CA ILE A 59 23.79 5.89 8.52
C ILE A 59 22.91 6.70 7.57
N ASN A 60 23.03 8.03 7.62
CA ASN A 60 22.54 8.89 6.55
C ASN A 60 23.53 8.80 5.37
N TYR A 61 23.12 8.16 4.27
CA TYR A 61 23.87 8.23 3.02
C TYR A 61 23.66 9.63 2.42
N ARG A 62 24.75 10.38 2.27
CA ARG A 62 24.76 11.72 1.68
C ARG A 62 25.06 11.66 0.19
#